data_AF-A0A2M8ECL7-F1
#
_entry.id   AF-A0A2M8ECL7-F1
#
_cell.length_a   1.000
_cell.length_b   1.000
_cell.length_c   1.000
_cell.angle_alpha   90.00
_cell.angle_beta   90.00
_cell.angle_gamma   90.00
#
_symmetry.space_group_name_H-M   'P 1'
#
loop_
_entity.id
_entity.type
_entity.pdbx_description
1 polymer ?
#
loop_
_entity_poly.entity_id
_entity_poly.type
_entity_poly.pdbx_seq_one_letter_code
_entity_poly.pdbx_strand_id
1 'polypeptide(L)'
;ENGGQNLAPRPMETLLAGAGGCTAYDVVLILKRGRHDVRGCSVKLQAERAEVDPKVFTRINMHFTVTGKGVPAAAVERAIAMSHEKYCSASVMLGKTAQISTSFEVLEI
;
A
#
# COMPACT_ATOMS: atom_id res chain seq x y z
N GLU A 1 -1.55 -19.25 23.29
CA GLU A 1 -0.91 -19.48 21.98
C GLU A 1 -1.76 -20.49 21.20
N ASN A 2 -2.16 -20.17 19.97
CA ASN A 2 -3.19 -20.93 19.23
C ASN A 2 -2.63 -22.16 18.46
N GLY A 3 -1.62 -22.84 19.01
CA GLY A 3 -1.08 -24.07 18.42
C GLY A 3 -0.30 -23.93 17.11
N GLY A 4 0.01 -22.71 16.66
CA GLY A 4 0.81 -22.44 15.46
C GLY A 4 2.31 -22.32 15.75
N GLN A 5 3.15 -22.73 14.81
CA GLN A 5 4.63 -22.67 14.92
C GLN A 5 5.23 -21.33 14.45
N ASN A 6 4.39 -20.36 14.06
CA ASN A 6 4.82 -19.05 13.55
C ASN A 6 5.81 -19.12 12.37
N LEU A 7 5.68 -20.14 11.51
CA LEU A 7 6.56 -20.38 10.35
C LEU A 7 6.11 -19.67 9.07
N ALA A 8 4.99 -18.96 9.11
CA ALA A 8 4.44 -18.21 7.99
C ALA A 8 3.77 -16.92 8.50
N PRO A 9 3.59 -15.91 7.63
CA PRO A 9 2.87 -14.70 8.00
C PRO A 9 1.46 -15.02 8.51
N ARG A 10 1.00 -14.26 9.51
CA ARG A 10 -0.36 -14.42 10.02
C ARG A 10 -1.36 -14.04 8.93
N PRO A 11 -2.56 -14.67 8.85
CA PRO A 11 -3.50 -14.39 7.76
C PRO A 11 -3.81 -12.90 7.53
N MET A 12 -3.94 -12.13 8.61
CA MET A 12 -4.19 -10.68 8.52
C MET A 12 -2.95 -9.90 8.03
N GLU A 13 -1.74 -10.34 8.37
CA GLU A 13 -0.50 -9.75 7.84
C GLU A 13 -0.38 -10.06 6.34
N THR A 14 -0.76 -11.27 5.91
CA THR A 14 -0.78 -11.66 4.50
C THR A 14 -1.73 -10.79 3.69
N LEU A 15 -2.91 -10.45 4.23
CA LEU A 15 -3.84 -9.51 3.57
C LEU A 15 -3.22 -8.12 3.40
N LEU A 16 -2.56 -7.58 4.43
CA LEU A 16 -1.89 -6.28 4.34
C LEU A 16 -0.70 -6.32 3.36
N ALA A 17 0.09 -7.39 3.37
CA ALA A 17 1.19 -7.58 2.43
C ALA A 17 0.68 -7.64 0.98
N GLY A 18 -0.43 -8.34 0.73
CA GLY A 18 -1.10 -8.39 -0.57
C GLY A 18 -1.60 -7.02 -1.02
N ALA A 19 -2.22 -6.24 -0.12
CA ALA A 19 -2.66 -4.88 -0.42
C ALA A 19 -1.48 -3.94 -0.72
N GLY A 20 -0.41 -4.00 0.08
CA GLY A 20 0.82 -3.26 -0.15
C GLY A 20 1.47 -3.59 -1.50
N GLY A 21 1.54 -4.87 -1.86
CA GLY A 21 2.06 -5.30 -3.16
C GLY A 21 1.19 -4.85 -4.33
N CYS A 22 -0.13 -4.96 -4.20
CA CYS A 22 -1.10 -4.49 -5.21
C CYS A 22 -0.92 -3.00 -5.51
N THR A 23 -0.89 -2.15 -4.49
CA THR A 23 -0.77 -0.71 -4.71
C THR A 23 0.63 -0.29 -5.16
N ALA A 24 1.70 -0.92 -4.65
CA ALA A 24 3.07 -0.66 -5.10
C ALA A 24 3.24 -0.96 -6.60
N TYR A 25 2.66 -2.07 -7.07
CA TYR A 25 2.68 -2.45 -8.48
C TYR A 25 2.01 -1.38 -9.36
N ASP A 26 0.81 -0.95 -8.98
CA ASP A 26 0.06 0.07 -9.72
C ASP A 26 0.84 1.40 -9.81
N VAL A 27 1.40 1.86 -8.69
CA VAL A 27 2.19 3.10 -8.65
C VAL A 27 3.36 3.04 -9.62
N VAL A 28 4.14 1.95 -9.59
CA VAL A 28 5.26 1.75 -10.53
C VAL A 28 4.76 1.70 -11.98
N LEU A 29 3.67 0.99 -12.24
CA LEU A 29 3.11 0.87 -13.60
C LEU A 29 2.63 2.23 -14.15
N ILE A 30 1.93 3.02 -13.33
CA ILE A 30 1.43 4.35 -13.70
C ILE A 30 2.60 5.31 -13.97
N LEU A 31 3.61 5.34 -13.09
CA LEU A 31 4.78 6.20 -13.26
C LEU A 31 5.58 5.83 -14.52
N LYS A 32 5.77 4.53 -14.79
CA LYS A 32 6.41 4.05 -16.03
C LYS A 32 5.62 4.45 -17.28
N ARG A 33 4.29 4.35 -17.24
CA ARG A 33 3.42 4.82 -18.35
C ARG A 33 3.52 6.34 -18.57
N GLY A 34 3.73 7.10 -17.49
CA GLY A 34 4.05 8.53 -17.52
C GLY A 34 5.48 8.85 -18.02
N ARG A 35 6.27 7.83 -18.39
CA ARG A 35 7.69 7.94 -18.79
C ARG A 35 8.61 8.50 -17.69
N HIS A 36 8.23 8.34 -16.42
CA HIS A 36 9.10 8.66 -15.29
C HIS A 36 10.13 7.55 -15.05
N ASP A 37 11.35 7.92 -14.68
CA ASP A 37 12.43 6.97 -14.38
C ASP A 37 12.31 6.41 -12.95
N VAL A 38 11.24 5.66 -12.69
CA VAL A 38 11.03 4.95 -11.42
C VAL A 38 11.79 3.64 -11.38
N ARG A 39 12.51 3.40 -10.28
CA ARG A 39 13.37 2.23 -10.06
C ARG A 39 12.84 1.29 -9.01
N GLY A 40 12.06 1.80 -8.06
CA GLY A 40 11.41 0.99 -7.03
C GLY A 40 10.29 1.73 -6.31
N CYS A 41 9.40 0.97 -5.69
CA CYS A 41 8.37 1.47 -4.80
C CYS A 41 8.19 0.45 -3.67
N SER A 42 8.35 0.88 -2.43
CA SER A 42 8.03 0.08 -1.24
C SER A 42 6.90 0.75 -0.46
N VAL A 43 6.09 -0.05 0.22
CA VAL A 43 4.96 0.45 1.02
C VAL A 43 5.05 -0.11 2.41
N LYS A 44 5.09 0.77 3.40
CA LYS A 44 4.99 0.43 4.81
C LYS A 44 3.55 0.60 5.26
N LEU A 45 2.95 -0.48 5.75
CA LEU A 45 1.57 -0.47 6.23
C LEU A 45 1.54 -0.54 7.76
N GLN A 46 0.71 0.30 8.36
CA GLN A 46 0.31 0.22 9.76
C GLN A 46 -1.20 0.13 9.82
N ALA A 47 -1.74 -0.80 10.61
CA ALA A 47 -3.17 -1.02 10.66
C ALA A 47 -3.68 -1.21 12.09
N GLU A 48 -4.88 -0.72 12.33
CA GLU A 48 -5.64 -0.94 13.56
C GLU A 48 -6.80 -1.89 13.27
N ARG A 49 -7.18 -2.69 14.28
CA ARG A 49 -8.28 -3.64 14.21
C ARG A 49 -9.33 -3.29 15.25
N ALA A 50 -10.58 -3.61 14.97
CA ALA A 50 -11.67 -3.44 15.93
C ALA A 50 -11.37 -4.19 17.25
N GLU A 51 -11.82 -3.63 18.38
CA GLU A 51 -11.59 -4.19 19.72
C GLU A 51 -12.37 -5.50 19.94
N VAL A 52 -13.57 -5.56 19.37
CA VAL A 52 -14.52 -6.69 19.48
C VAL A 52 -14.67 -7.44 18.15
N ASP A 53 -15.18 -8.67 18.22
CA ASP A 53 -15.41 -9.47 17.03
C ASP A 53 -16.60 -8.94 16.20
N PRO A 54 -16.49 -9.00 14.85
CA PRO A 54 -15.32 -9.42 14.08
C PRO A 54 -14.20 -8.35 14.07
N LYS A 55 -12.96 -8.75 14.40
CA LYS A 55 -11.78 -7.87 14.43
C LYS A 55 -11.28 -7.47 13.04
N VAL A 56 -12.11 -6.79 12.26
CA VAL A 56 -11.76 -6.23 10.95
C VAL A 56 -10.77 -5.08 11.09
N PHE A 57 -10.11 -4.70 10.00
CA PHE A 57 -9.31 -3.48 9.97
C PHE A 57 -10.21 -2.24 10.03
N THR A 58 -9.89 -1.28 10.88
CA THR A 58 -10.61 -0.02 11.05
C THR A 58 -9.84 1.17 10.50
N ARG A 59 -8.50 1.13 10.57
CA ARG A 59 -7.60 2.13 10.02
C ARG A 59 -6.41 1.45 9.36
N ILE A 60 -5.99 1.96 8.21
CA ILE A 60 -4.77 1.52 7.53
C ILE A 60 -4.02 2.76 7.02
N ASN A 61 -2.78 2.91 7.46
CA ASN A 61 -1.88 3.94 6.96
C ASN A 61 -0.88 3.29 6.01
N MET A 62 -0.80 3.78 4.78
CA MET A 62 0.13 3.32 3.75
C MET A 62 1.15 4.42 3.46
N HIS A 63 2.40 4.19 3.86
CA HIS A 63 3.50 5.10 3.54
C HIS A 63 4.32 4.55 2.38
N PHE A 64 4.41 5.30 1.29
CA PHE A 64 5.10 4.92 0.07
C PHE A 64 6.49 5.55 0.03
N THR A 65 7.51 4.74 -0.20
CA THR A 65 8.85 5.22 -0.55
C THR A 65 9.08 4.90 -2.02
N VAL A 66 9.17 5.94 -2.85
CA VAL A 66 9.42 5.80 -4.30
C VAL A 66 10.87 6.16 -4.58
N THR A 67 11.59 5.32 -5.33
CA THR A 67 12.98 5.54 -5.73
C THR A 67 13.07 5.72 -7.23
N GLY A 68 13.88 6.67 -7.70
CA GLY A 68 14.06 6.92 -9.13
C GLY A 68 14.91 8.15 -9.43
N LYS A 69 14.94 8.52 -10.71
CA LYS A 69 15.68 9.71 -11.21
C LYS A 69 14.73 10.79 -11.67
N GLY A 70 14.79 11.96 -11.05
CA GLY A 70 13.98 13.12 -11.39
C GLY A 70 12.47 12.83 -11.40
N VAL A 71 12.01 11.94 -10.52
CA VAL A 71 10.58 11.57 -10.45
C VAL A 71 9.81 12.70 -9.73
N PRO A 72 8.89 13.40 -10.40
CA PRO A 72 8.19 14.53 -9.77
C PRO A 72 7.26 14.06 -8.66
N ALA A 73 7.31 14.71 -7.49
CA ALA A 73 6.44 14.39 -6.36
C ALA A 73 4.93 14.42 -6.73
N ALA A 74 4.51 15.40 -7.55
CA ALA A 74 3.13 15.48 -8.03
C ALA A 74 2.70 14.29 -8.91
N ALA A 75 3.64 13.68 -9.64
CA ALA A 75 3.36 12.46 -10.41
C ALA A 75 3.18 11.24 -9.49
N VAL A 76 3.99 11.15 -8.43
CA VAL A 76 3.88 10.11 -7.40
C VAL A 76 2.55 10.23 -6.65
N GLU A 77 2.21 11.43 -6.17
CA GLU A 77 0.95 11.71 -5.49
C GLU A 77 -0.26 11.30 -6.35
N ARG A 78 -0.26 11.69 -7.63
CA ARG A 78 -1.32 11.31 -8.57
C ARG A 78 -1.36 9.79 -8.80
N ALA A 79 -0.22 9.12 -8.92
CA ALA A 79 -0.17 7.68 -9.12
C ALA A 79 -0.74 6.92 -7.90
N ILE A 80 -0.44 7.37 -6.68
CA ILE A 80 -0.98 6.81 -5.44
C ILE A 80 -2.49 7.01 -5.38
N ALA A 81 -2.98 8.23 -5.64
CA ALA A 81 -4.41 8.52 -5.66
C ALA A 81 -5.16 7.62 -6.67
N MET A 82 -4.63 7.50 -7.90
CA MET A 82 -5.19 6.62 -8.92
C MET A 82 -5.20 5.15 -8.52
N SER A 83 -4.13 4.65 -7.88
CA SER A 83 -4.10 3.28 -7.38
C SER A 83 -5.14 3.06 -6.29
N HIS A 84 -5.26 3.98 -5.33
CA HIS A 84 -6.17 3.87 -4.20
C HIS A 84 -7.65 3.97 -4.61
N GLU A 85 -7.98 4.91 -5.50
CA GLU A 85 -9.37 5.22 -5.85
C GLU A 85 -9.94 4.37 -6.99
N LYS A 86 -9.07 3.83 -7.87
CA LYS A 86 -9.52 3.22 -9.12
C LYS A 86 -8.95 1.84 -9.42
N TYR A 87 -7.66 1.59 -9.20
CA TYR A 87 -7.00 0.40 -9.77
C TYR A 87 -6.75 -0.73 -8.77
N CYS A 88 -6.23 -0.45 -7.57
CA CYS A 88 -5.86 -1.52 -6.65
C CYS A 88 -7.10 -2.10 -5.98
N SER A 89 -7.55 -3.25 -6.48
CA SER A 89 -8.73 -3.95 -5.96
C SER A 89 -8.60 -4.28 -4.47
N ALA A 90 -7.40 -4.61 -3.99
CA ALA A 90 -7.16 -4.89 -2.58
C ALA A 90 -7.39 -3.65 -1.69
N SER A 91 -6.84 -2.50 -2.07
CA SER A 91 -7.05 -1.24 -1.35
C SER A 91 -8.51 -0.79 -1.40
N VAL A 92 -9.19 -0.94 -2.54
CA VAL A 92 -10.62 -0.64 -2.67
C VAL A 92 -11.48 -1.55 -1.79
N MET A 93 -11.18 -2.85 -1.74
CA MET A 93 -11.88 -3.80 -0.86
C MET A 93 -11.68 -3.45 0.61
N LEU A 94 -10.43 -3.20 1.03
CA LEU A 94 -10.12 -2.83 2.42
C LEU A 94 -10.70 -1.46 2.80
N GLY A 95 -10.78 -0.52 1.85
CA GLY A 95 -11.39 0.80 2.03
C GLY A 95 -12.89 0.75 2.33
N LYS A 96 -13.57 -0.37 2.08
CA LYS A 96 -14.98 -0.56 2.47
C LYS A 96 -15.16 -0.80 3.97
N THR A 97 -14.10 -1.19 4.68
CA THR A 97 -14.14 -1.50 6.13
C THR A 97 -13.22 -0.62 6.96
N ALA A 98 -12.11 -0.14 6.37
CA ALA A 98 -11.10 0.66 7.04
C ALA A 98 -10.98 2.05 6.42
N GLN A 99 -10.75 3.06 7.27
CA GLN A 99 -10.27 4.34 6.78
C GLN A 99 -8.81 4.18 6.32
N ILE A 100 -8.55 4.48 5.05
CA ILE A 100 -7.20 4.40 4.48
C ILE A 100 -6.61 5.81 4.39
N SER A 101 -5.38 5.97 4.89
CA SER A 101 -4.58 7.18 4.69
C SER A 101 -3.30 6.84 3.93
N THR A 102 -2.84 7.77 3.10
CA THR A 102 -1.64 7.60 2.28
C THR A 102 -0.67 8.76 2.51
N SER A 103 0.62 8.45 2.53
CA SER A 103 1.70 9.45 2.54
C SER A 103 2.86 8.92 1.72
N PHE A 104 3.78 9.78 1.29
CA PHE A 104 4.92 9.33 0.51
C PHE A 104 6.16 10.20 0.68
N GLU A 105 7.28 9.62 0.29
CA GLU A 105 8.54 10.31 0.04
C GLU A 105 9.14 9.83 -1.29
N VAL A 106 9.96 10.68 -1.90
CA VAL A 106 10.70 10.36 -3.13
C VAL A 106 12.19 10.42 -2.83
N LEU A 107 12.88 9.32 -3.09
CA LEU A 107 14.32 9.20 -2.92
C LEU A 107 15.00 9.22 -4.30
N GLU A 108 15.84 10.22 -4.51
CA GLU A 108 16.66 10.34 -5.72
C GLU A 108 17.83 9.33 -5.66
N ILE A 109 18.06 8.60 -6.77
CA ILE A 109 19.14 7.60 -6.88
C ILE A 109 19.91 7.65 -8.20
#